data_AF-A0A8T1CEU2-F1
#
_entry.id   AF-A0A8T1CEU2-F1
#
_cell.length_a   1.000
_cell.length_b   1.000
_cell.length_c   1.000
_cell.angle_alpha   90.00
_cell.angle_beta   90.00
_cell.angle_gamma   90.00
#
_symmetry.space_group_name_H-M   'P 1'
#
loop_
_entity.id
_entity.type
_entity.pdbx_description
1 polymer ?
#
loop_
_entity_poly.entity_id
_entity_poly.type
_entity_poly.pdbx_seq_one_letter_code
_entity_poly.pdbx_strand_id
1 'polypeptide(L)'
;MHRTTKREKKSDDEARRTRSRLSQQGGGCLAASSSNTRLPGEILALPHVVTAIKQFLMTPEKAIIEAARLGQEERLDQLLTKYVCRVPYALVAAAAYGHLNCVECCY
;
A
#
# COMPACT_ATOMS: atom_id res chain seq x y z
N MET A 1 46.39 -39.51 -41.97
CA MET A 1 45.54 -39.98 -40.84
C MET A 1 44.91 -38.71 -40.26
N HIS A 2 43.60 -38.44 -40.23
CA HIS A 2 42.44 -39.26 -39.85
C HIS A 2 41.16 -38.85 -40.61
N ARG A 3 40.28 -39.84 -40.87
CA ARG A 3 38.84 -39.66 -41.15
C ARG A 3 38.08 -39.57 -39.82
N THR A 4 36.93 -38.87 -39.81
CA THR A 4 35.64 -39.20 -39.13
C THR A 4 34.70 -37.98 -39.21
N THR A 5 33.68 -37.96 -40.08
CA THR A 5 32.25 -38.35 -39.91
C THR A 5 31.47 -37.63 -38.79
N LYS A 6 30.50 -36.79 -39.18
CA LYS A 6 29.30 -36.45 -38.38
C LYS A 6 28.20 -35.92 -39.35
N ARG A 7 27.32 -36.79 -39.84
CA ARG A 7 25.97 -37.11 -39.32
C ARG A 7 25.04 -35.90 -39.14
N GLU A 8 24.07 -35.85 -40.05
CA GLU A 8 22.63 -35.61 -39.83
C GLU A 8 22.22 -34.44 -38.91
N LYS A 9 21.84 -33.34 -39.55
CA LYS A 9 20.82 -32.41 -39.04
C LYS A 9 19.80 -32.15 -40.15
N LYS A 10 18.93 -33.13 -40.37
CA LYS A 10 17.76 -33.00 -41.24
C LYS A 10 16.51 -33.44 -40.47
N SER A 11 16.28 -32.82 -39.31
CA SER A 11 15.16 -33.14 -38.42
C SER A 11 14.59 -31.94 -37.65
N ASP A 12 14.95 -30.70 -38.02
CA ASP A 12 14.57 -29.50 -37.24
C ASP A 12 13.52 -28.61 -37.93
N ASP A 13 13.11 -28.93 -39.17
CA ASP A 13 12.25 -28.04 -39.98
C ASP A 13 10.74 -28.33 -39.84
N GLU A 14 10.36 -29.47 -39.25
CA GLU A 14 8.95 -29.86 -39.05
C GLU A 14 8.31 -29.13 -37.85
N ALA A 15 9.11 -28.70 -36.87
CA ALA A 15 8.63 -28.12 -35.61
C ALA A 15 8.14 -26.66 -35.72
N ARG A 16 8.33 -26.00 -36.88
CA ARG A 16 7.93 -24.59 -37.09
C ARG A 16 6.51 -24.41 -37.60
N ARG A 17 5.88 -25.42 -38.21
CA ARG A 17 4.53 -25.27 -38.79
C ARG A 17 3.38 -25.41 -37.78
N THR A 18 3.59 -26.09 -36.66
CA THR A 18 2.52 -26.28 -35.65
C THR A 18 2.32 -25.08 -34.73
N ARG A 19 3.23 -24.10 -34.72
CA ARG A 19 3.13 -22.93 -33.83
C ARG A 19 2.28 -21.78 -34.39
N SER A 20 1.89 -21.84 -35.68
CA SER A 20 1.18 -20.73 -36.34
C SER A 20 -0.34 -20.73 -36.14
N ARG A 21 -0.93 -21.82 -35.62
CA ARG A 21 -2.39 -21.96 -35.52
C ARG A 21 -3.01 -21.57 -34.18
N LEU A 22 -2.22 -21.18 -33.18
CA LEU A 22 -2.71 -20.75 -31.86
C LEU A 22 -2.74 -19.22 -31.69
N SER A 23 -2.31 -18.45 -32.70
CA SER A 23 -2.34 -16.98 -32.61
C SER A 23 -3.62 -16.34 -33.16
N GLN A 24 -4.58 -17.13 -33.67
CA GLN A 24 -5.85 -16.65 -34.20
C GLN A 24 -7.04 -17.20 -33.39
N GLN A 25 -6.99 -17.12 -32.07
CA GLN A 25 -8.22 -17.18 -31.26
C GLN A 25 -7.98 -16.46 -29.95
N GLY A 26 -8.66 -15.33 -29.78
CA GLY A 26 -8.42 -14.40 -28.68
C GLY A 26 -8.57 -12.92 -29.06
N GLY A 27 -9.07 -12.62 -30.26
CA GLY A 27 -9.69 -11.33 -30.57
C GLY A 27 -11.02 -11.19 -29.82
N GLY A 28 -10.94 -11.12 -28.49
CA GLY A 28 -12.01 -10.66 -27.63
C GLY A 28 -11.53 -9.35 -27.02
N CYS A 29 -11.94 -8.25 -27.63
CA CYS A 29 -11.70 -6.91 -27.15
C CYS A 29 -12.19 -6.85 -25.68
N LEU A 30 -11.26 -6.85 -24.71
CA LEU A 30 -11.56 -6.41 -23.35
C LEU A 30 -11.69 -4.88 -23.35
N ALA A 31 -12.57 -4.35 -24.19
CA ALA A 31 -13.16 -3.04 -23.98
C ALA A 31 -14.29 -3.21 -22.96
N ALA A 32 -13.93 -3.67 -21.76
CA ALA A 32 -14.67 -3.26 -20.59
C ALA A 32 -14.35 -1.77 -20.41
N SER A 33 -15.02 -0.93 -21.20
CA SER A 33 -15.31 0.43 -20.77
C SER A 33 -16.11 0.24 -19.48
N SER A 34 -15.40 0.21 -18.36
CA SER A 34 -16.00 0.55 -17.08
C SER A 34 -16.47 1.98 -17.25
N SER A 35 -17.69 2.14 -17.78
CA SER A 35 -18.42 3.38 -17.68
C SER A 35 -18.29 3.81 -16.24
N ASN A 36 -17.91 5.08 -16.02
CA ASN A 36 -17.65 5.69 -14.71
C ASN A 36 -18.83 5.48 -13.74
N THR A 37 -18.95 4.29 -13.16
CA THR A 37 -19.90 3.96 -12.12
C THR A 37 -19.28 4.48 -10.83
N ARG A 38 -19.46 5.77 -10.56
CA ARG A 38 -19.13 6.32 -9.26
C ARG A 38 -19.91 5.53 -8.23
N LEU A 39 -19.19 4.97 -7.27
CA LEU A 39 -19.82 4.31 -6.13
C LEU A 39 -20.69 5.34 -5.39
N PRO A 40 -21.82 4.90 -4.81
CA PRO A 40 -22.61 5.72 -3.90
C PRO A 40 -21.73 6.35 -2.82
N GLY A 41 -22.09 7.58 -2.40
CA GLY A 41 -21.32 8.34 -1.42
C GLY A 41 -21.14 7.59 -0.09
N GLU A 42 -22.11 6.77 0.28
CA GLU A 42 -22.10 5.92 1.47
C GLU A 42 -20.95 4.91 1.41
N ILE A 43 -20.72 4.28 0.25
CA ILE A 43 -19.63 3.32 0.07
C ILE A 43 -18.29 4.04 0.06
N LEU A 44 -18.23 5.23 -0.57
CA LEU A 44 -17.03 6.07 -0.57
C LEU A 44 -16.68 6.61 0.83
N ALA A 45 -17.66 6.72 1.73
CA ALA A 45 -17.46 7.17 3.11
C ALA A 45 -16.89 6.06 4.03
N LEU A 46 -17.07 4.78 3.69
CA LEU A 46 -16.65 3.65 4.54
C LEU A 46 -15.18 3.72 5.00
N PRO A 47 -14.18 4.04 4.15
CA PRO A 47 -12.80 4.15 4.58
C PRO A 47 -12.59 5.22 5.68
N HIS A 48 -13.32 6.33 5.59
CA HIS A 48 -13.28 7.40 6.59
C HIS A 48 -13.89 6.94 7.91
N VAL A 49 -15.05 6.27 7.86
CA VAL A 49 -15.72 5.73 9.05
C VAL A 49 -14.84 4.70 9.76
N VAL A 50 -14.24 3.77 9.01
CA VAL A 50 -13.32 2.77 9.58
C VAL A 50 -12.11 3.44 10.22
N THR A 51 -11.59 4.51 9.62
CA THR A 51 -10.47 5.28 10.18
C THR A 51 -10.88 5.95 11.49
N ALA A 52 -12.07 6.55 11.55
CA ALA A 52 -12.59 7.14 12.78
C ALA A 52 -12.77 6.10 13.89
N ILE A 53 -13.36 4.93 13.59
CA ILE A 53 -13.50 3.83 14.55
C ILE A 53 -12.14 3.41 15.10
N LYS A 54 -11.13 3.25 14.24
CA LYS A 54 -9.77 2.92 14.68
C LYS A 54 -9.20 3.97 15.63
N GLN A 55 -9.44 5.25 15.38
CA GLN A 55 -9.00 6.34 16.26
C GLN A 55 -9.70 6.30 17.63
N PHE A 56 -11.00 6.02 17.68
CA PHE A 56 -11.75 5.91 18.94
C PHE A 56 -11.41 4.67 19.76
N LEU A 57 -10.91 3.61 19.12
CA LEU A 57 -10.48 2.38 19.78
C LEU A 57 -9.03 2.41 20.27
N MET A 58 -8.29 3.50 20.04
CA MET A 58 -6.91 3.61 20.53
C MET A 58 -6.87 3.71 22.06
N THR A 59 -5.88 3.06 22.66
CA THR A 59 -5.54 3.35 24.06
C THR A 59 -5.00 4.78 24.15
N PRO A 60 -5.10 5.45 25.31
CA PRO A 60 -4.56 6.80 25.48
C PRO A 60 -3.11 6.93 25.05
N GLU A 61 -2.25 5.95 25.36
CA GLU A 61 -0.84 5.96 24.97
C GLU A 61 -0.67 5.94 23.44
N LYS A 62 -1.43 5.09 22.75
CA LYS A 62 -1.41 5.04 21.28
C LYS A 62 -1.95 6.32 20.65
N ALA A 63 -3.01 6.89 21.24
CA ALA A 63 -3.60 8.13 20.78
C ALA A 63 -2.61 9.31 20.89
N ILE A 64 -1.84 9.38 21.98
CA ILE A 64 -0.79 10.38 22.19
C ILE A 64 0.33 10.21 21.16
N ILE A 65 0.82 8.98 20.95
CA ILE A 65 1.88 8.71 19.96
C ILE A 65 1.40 9.09 18.54
N GLU A 66 0.17 8.75 18.19
CA GLU A 66 -0.41 9.08 16.89
C GLU A 66 -0.64 10.58 16.72
N ALA A 67 -1.12 11.29 17.74
CA ALA A 67 -1.27 12.75 17.70
C ALA A 67 0.08 13.44 17.51
N ALA A 68 1.12 13.00 18.23
CA ALA A 68 2.48 13.49 18.09
C ALA A 68 3.07 13.20 16.69
N ARG A 69 2.82 12.01 16.16
CA ARG A 69 3.25 11.61 14.80
C ARG A 69 2.59 12.43 13.70
N LEU A 70 1.32 12.80 13.88
CA LEU A 70 0.54 13.58 12.91
C LEU A 70 0.69 15.09 13.09
N GLY A 71 1.46 15.55 14.07
CA GLY A 71 1.64 16.98 14.36
C GLY A 71 0.38 17.67 14.90
N GLN A 72 -0.53 16.91 15.52
CA GLN A 72 -1.81 17.44 16.03
C GLN A 72 -1.62 18.03 17.44
N GLU A 73 -0.99 19.21 17.52
CA GLU A 73 -0.64 19.90 18.77
C GLU A 73 -1.82 20.02 19.75
N GLU A 74 -2.93 20.61 19.34
CA GLU A 74 -4.10 20.83 20.20
C GLU A 74 -4.67 19.50 20.74
N ARG A 75 -4.72 18.48 19.89
CA ARG A 75 -5.20 17.15 20.29
C ARG A 75 -4.22 16.48 21.26
N LEU A 76 -2.92 16.64 21.02
CA LEU A 76 -1.88 16.09 21.88
C LEU A 76 -1.95 16.72 23.27
N ASP A 77 -2.07 18.04 23.36
CA ASP A 77 -2.22 18.78 24.62
C ASP A 77 -3.47 18.33 25.41
N GLN A 78 -4.61 18.19 24.74
CA GLN A 78 -5.83 17.66 25.35
C GLN A 78 -5.65 16.23 25.90
N LEU A 79 -4.93 15.37 25.18
CA LEU A 79 -4.68 13.99 25.60
C LEU A 79 -3.72 13.93 26.78
N LEU A 80 -2.66 14.74 26.79
CA LEU A 80 -1.68 14.82 27.88
C LEU A 80 -2.30 15.41 29.16
N THR A 81 -3.19 16.39 29.01
CA THR A 81 -3.93 16.98 30.14
C THR A 81 -4.90 15.97 30.75
N LYS A 82 -5.53 15.13 29.92
CA LYS A 82 -6.58 14.20 30.36
C LYS A 82 -6.04 12.87 30.89
N TYR A 83 -4.90 12.41 30.41
CA TYR A 83 -4.37 11.08 30.72
C TYR A 83 -2.91 11.16 31.19
N VAL A 84 -2.61 10.51 32.32
CA VAL A 84 -1.24 10.39 32.82
C VAL A 84 -0.55 9.21 32.10
N CYS A 85 0.09 9.49 30.97
CA CYS A 85 0.79 8.51 30.16
C CYS A 85 2.28 8.85 30.04
N ARG A 86 3.13 7.82 29.88
CA ARG A 86 4.56 8.04 29.57
C ARG A 86 4.68 8.44 28.10
N VAL A 87 5.40 9.54 27.84
CA VAL A 87 5.53 10.13 26.49
C VAL A 87 6.83 9.85 25.72
N PRO A 88 7.76 8.94 26.09
CA PRO A 88 9.05 8.86 25.39
C PRO A 88 8.88 8.47 23.91
N TYR A 89 7.92 7.59 23.60
CA TYR A 89 7.63 7.20 22.22
C TYR A 89 6.92 8.30 21.42
N ALA A 90 6.11 9.14 22.08
CA ALA A 90 5.44 10.26 21.45
C ALA A 90 6.44 11.37 21.10
N LEU A 91 7.38 11.66 22.02
CA LEU A 91 8.49 12.58 21.80
C LEU A 91 9.35 12.13 20.61
N VAL A 92 9.75 10.84 20.58
CA VAL A 92 10.52 10.27 19.46
C VAL A 92 9.75 10.38 18.15
N ALA A 93 8.44 10.13 18.15
CA ALA A 93 7.61 10.28 16.97
C ALA A 93 7.54 11.74 16.51
N ALA A 94 7.22 12.69 17.39
CA ALA A 94 7.19 14.12 17.03
C ALA A 94 8.53 14.60 16.46
N ALA A 95 9.65 14.22 17.09
CA ALA A 95 10.98 14.57 16.65
C ALA A 95 11.33 13.94 15.29
N ALA A 96 10.99 12.67 15.07
CA ALA A 96 11.28 11.95 13.82
C ALA A 96 10.54 12.56 12.60
N TYR A 97 9.35 13.13 12.82
CA TYR A 97 8.55 13.78 11.79
C TYR A 97 8.74 15.31 11.73
N GLY A 98 9.59 15.88 12.60
CA GLY A 98 9.91 17.31 12.61
C GLY A 98 8.83 18.21 13.19
N HIS A 99 7.93 17.67 14.01
CA HIS A 99 6.83 18.42 14.66
C HIS A 99 7.31 19.08 15.95
N LEU A 100 8.04 20.20 15.84
CA LEU A 100 8.66 20.90 16.97
C LEU A 100 7.65 21.29 18.06
N ASN A 101 6.48 21.82 17.69
CA ASN A 101 5.45 22.18 18.67
C ASN A 101 4.99 20.97 19.49
N CYS A 102 4.85 19.79 18.86
CA CYS A 102 4.50 18.56 19.57
C CYS A 102 5.64 18.02 20.45
N VAL A 103 6.90 18.31 20.10
CA VAL A 103 8.06 18.00 20.95
C VAL A 103 8.04 18.87 22.20
N GLU A 104 7.75 20.16 22.06
CA GLU A 104 7.61 21.09 23.19
C GLU A 104 6.48 20.67 24.14
N CYS A 105 5.34 20.20 23.62
CA CYS A 105 4.26 19.67 24.46
C CYS A 105 4.66 18.42 25.27
N CYS A 106 5.73 17.72 24.88
CA CYS A 106 6.20 16.50 25.54
C CYS A 106 7.37 16.73 26.52
N TYR A 107 7.84 17.98 26.66
CA TYR A 107 8.98 18.39 27.49
C TYR A 107 8.51 19.12 28.75
#